data_AF-A0AAQ4ELH8-F1
#
_entry.id   AF-A0AAQ4ELH8-F1
#
_cell.length_a   1.000
_cell.length_b   1.000
_cell.length_c   1.000
_cell.angle_alpha   90.00
_cell.angle_beta   90.00
_cell.angle_gamma   90.00
#
_symmetry.space_group_name_H-M   'P 1'
#
loop_
_entity.id
_entity.type
_entity.pdbx_description
1 polymer ?
#
loop_
_entity_poly.entity_id
_entity_poly.type
_entity_poly.pdbx_seq_one_letter_code
_entity_poly.pdbx_strand_id
1 'polypeptide(L)'
;MAIVVIAGFWLLGLVAILSVVHPFIDNVEQRTVGFDTDGFFLIMCPPYLLFFLWLANIVLSCQHFVVASTVAAWYFTRHKTHMSAPVVRSMQLLVGYHLGSVIYGSLVLVVAEPLKAVVSAARLV
;
A
#
# COMPACT_ATOMS: atom_id res chain seq x y z
N MET A 1 -4.09 1.94 13.21
CA MET A 1 -2.82 1.86 13.99
C MET A 1 -1.68 1.28 13.17
N ALA A 2 -1.75 0.04 12.67
CA ALA A 2 -0.68 -0.55 11.85
C ALA A 2 -0.33 0.27 10.58
N ILE A 3 -1.35 0.76 9.86
CA ILE A 3 -1.15 1.59 8.65
C ILE A 3 -0.40 2.89 8.96
N VAL A 4 -0.68 3.52 10.11
CA VAL A 4 -0.05 4.79 10.50
C VAL A 4 1.43 4.58 10.82
N VAL A 5 1.79 3.48 11.48
CA VAL A 5 3.18 3.12 11.78
C VAL A 5 3.94 2.80 10.49
N ILE A 6 3.34 2.00 9.60
CA ILE A 6 3.92 1.68 8.28
C ILE A 6 4.10 2.95 7.46
N ALA A 7 3.11 3.83 7.43
CA ALA A 7 3.19 5.11 6.74
C ALA A 7 4.26 6.02 7.34
N GLY A 8 4.43 6.06 8.66
CA GLY A 8 5.49 6.84 9.31
C GLY A 8 6.89 6.36 8.91
N PHE A 9 7.15 5.05 8.97
CA PHE A 9 8.42 4.46 8.52
C PHE A 9 8.67 4.72 7.03
N TRP A 10 7.61 4.68 6.23
CA TRP A 10 7.69 4.91 4.80
C TRP A 10 7.88 6.39 4.43
N LEU A 11 7.27 7.32 5.16
CA LEU A 11 7.52 8.76 4.96
C LEU A 11 8.96 9.12 5.34
N LEU A 12 9.50 8.51 6.39
CA LEU A 12 10.91 8.69 6.76
C LEU A 12 11.85 8.24 5.63
N GLY A 13 11.58 7.07 5.04
CA GLY A 13 12.37 6.61 3.90
C GLY A 13 12.21 7.50 2.67
N LEU A 14 11.01 7.99 2.36
CA LEU A 14 10.80 8.96 1.28
C LEU A 14 11.64 10.24 1.50
N VAL A 15 11.63 10.78 2.72
CA VAL A 15 12.44 11.95 3.09
C VAL A 15 13.92 11.67 2.91
N ALA A 16 14.39 10.48 3.28
CA ALA A 16 15.78 10.08 3.05
C ALA A 16 16.12 10.02 1.56
N ILE A 17 15.23 9.51 0.70
CA ILE A 17 15.43 9.48 -0.76
C ILE A 17 15.50 10.90 -1.34
N LEU A 18 14.61 11.79 -0.89
CA LEU A 18 14.60 13.18 -1.32
C LEU A 18 15.82 13.97 -0.84
N SER A 19 16.44 13.56 0.27
CA SER A 19 17.62 14.24 0.82
C SER A 19 18.91 14.04 0.00
N VAL A 20 18.93 13.05 -0.90
CA VAL A 20 20.11 12.72 -1.72
C VAL A 20 20.28 13.66 -2.93
N VAL A 21 19.30 14.53 -3.20
CA VAL A 21 19.37 15.49 -4.32
C VAL A 21 20.60 16.37 -4.22
N HIS A 22 21.49 16.28 -5.21
CA HIS A 22 22.71 17.07 -5.28
C HIS A 22 22.44 18.46 -5.89
N PRO A 23 22.79 19.56 -5.19
CA PRO A 23 22.67 20.90 -5.77
C PRO A 23 23.77 21.13 -6.80
N PHE A 24 23.41 21.59 -7.99
CA PHE A 24 24.37 21.99 -9.01
C PHE A 24 24.19 23.47 -9.37
N ILE A 25 25.29 24.12 -9.75
CA ILE A 25 25.27 25.54 -10.14
C ILE A 25 25.00 25.57 -11.64
N ASP A 26 23.74 25.84 -11.99
CA ASP A 26 23.23 25.79 -13.35
C ASP A 26 23.81 26.95 -14.19
N ASN A 27 23.86 28.17 -13.62
CA ASN A 27 24.47 29.35 -14.26
C ASN A 27 24.97 30.37 -13.21
N VAL A 28 26.25 30.74 -13.28
CA VAL A 28 26.88 31.77 -12.40
C VAL A 28 26.24 33.16 -12.59
N GLU A 29 25.64 33.42 -13.75
CA GLU A 29 25.03 34.70 -14.12
C GLU A 29 23.63 34.91 -13.52
N GLN A 30 22.86 33.84 -13.31
CA GLN A 30 21.48 33.92 -12.81
C GLN A 30 21.34 33.72 -11.29
N ARG A 31 22.42 33.41 -10.56
CA ARG A 31 22.44 33.23 -9.10
C ARG A 31 21.38 32.23 -8.57
N THR A 32 20.97 31.29 -9.42
CA THR A 32 19.99 30.25 -9.10
C THR A 32 20.71 28.93 -8.87
N VAL A 33 20.28 28.17 -7.86
CA VAL A 33 20.73 26.79 -7.63
C VAL A 33 19.76 25.86 -8.35
N GLY A 34 20.26 25.09 -9.31
CA GLY A 34 19.52 24.04 -9.98
C GLY A 34 19.55 22.77 -9.13
N PHE A 35 18.46 22.00 -9.19
CA PHE A 35 18.41 20.65 -8.63
C PHE A 35 18.32 19.70 -9.80
N ASP A 36 19.38 18.91 -10.04
CA ASP A 36 19.33 17.90 -11.09
C ASP A 36 18.69 16.66 -10.49
N THR A 37 17.70 16.11 -11.19
CA THR A 37 17.13 14.83 -10.79
C THR A 37 18.11 13.74 -11.19
N ASP A 38 18.99 13.39 -10.25
CA ASP A 38 19.97 12.31 -10.42
C ASP A 38 19.27 11.02 -10.90
N GLY A 39 19.92 10.28 -11.80
CA GLY A 39 19.38 9.00 -12.30
C GLY A 39 19.08 8.01 -11.18
N PHE A 40 19.77 8.13 -10.04
CA PHE A 40 19.48 7.38 -8.82
C PHE A 40 18.06 7.63 -8.29
N PHE A 41 17.60 8.88 -8.24
CA PHE A 41 16.27 9.25 -7.79
C PHE A 41 15.19 8.66 -8.70
N LEU A 42 15.40 8.74 -10.03
CA LEU A 42 14.48 8.20 -11.03
C LEU A 42 14.34 6.67 -10.95
N ILE A 43 15.42 5.96 -10.61
CA ILE A 43 15.39 4.50 -10.49
C ILE A 43 14.80 4.06 -9.14
N MET A 44 15.06 4.79 -8.05
CA MET A 44 14.69 4.33 -6.70
C MET A 44 13.30 4.75 -6.26
N CYS A 45 12.79 5.90 -6.72
CA CYS A 45 11.48 6.43 -6.32
C CYS A 45 10.29 5.54 -6.78
N PRO A 46 10.21 5.09 -8.05
CA PRO A 46 9.10 4.25 -8.51
C PRO A 46 8.92 2.91 -7.76
N PRO A 47 9.97 2.06 -7.58
CA PRO A 47 9.79 0.80 -6.87
C PRO A 47 9.50 1.01 -5.38
N TYR A 48 9.99 2.11 -4.80
CA TYR A 48 9.68 2.49 -3.42
C TYR A 48 8.18 2.76 -3.24
N LEU A 49 7.59 3.58 -4.13
CA LEU A 49 6.15 3.88 -4.16
C LEU A 49 5.31 2.63 -4.44
N LEU A 50 5.74 1.79 -5.38
CA LEU A 50 5.05 0.55 -5.72
C LEU A 50 4.98 -0.40 -4.51
N PHE A 51 6.09 -0.54 -3.77
CA PHE A 51 6.15 -1.38 -2.59
C PHE A 51 5.22 -0.88 -1.47
N PHE A 52 5.10 0.44 -1.30
CA PHE A 52 4.15 1.04 -0.36
C PHE A 52 2.71 0.69 -0.69
N LEU A 53 2.32 0.94 -1.94
CA LEU A 53 0.97 0.69 -2.43
C LEU A 53 0.62 -0.78 -2.30
N TRP A 54 1.60 -1.65 -2.53
CA TRP A 54 1.45 -3.09 -2.34
C TRP A 54 1.25 -3.49 -0.89
N LEU A 55 2.10 -3.01 0.01
CA LEU A 55 1.96 -3.30 1.43
C LEU A 55 0.64 -2.75 2.01
N ALA A 56 0.21 -1.56 1.57
CA ALA A 56 -1.08 -0.99 1.94
C ALA A 56 -2.24 -1.88 1.45
N ASN A 57 -2.19 -2.34 0.21
CA ASN A 57 -3.19 -3.24 -0.37
C ASN A 57 -3.25 -4.60 0.33
N ILE A 58 -2.12 -5.15 0.80
CA ILE A 58 -2.10 -6.36 1.64
C ILE A 58 -2.92 -6.10 2.91
N VAL A 59 -2.64 -5.01 3.62
CA VAL A 59 -3.33 -4.70 4.89
C VAL A 59 -4.83 -4.49 4.69
N LEU A 60 -5.24 -3.80 3.62
CA LEU A 60 -6.65 -3.60 3.27
C LEU A 60 -7.33 -4.92 2.89
N SER A 61 -6.68 -5.75 2.09
CA SER A 61 -7.20 -7.06 1.68
C SER A 61 -7.36 -8.01 2.86
N CYS A 62 -6.44 -7.97 3.83
CA CYS A 62 -6.56 -8.69 5.09
C CYS A 62 -7.82 -8.27 5.86
N GLN A 63 -8.11 -6.96 5.93
CA GLN A 63 -9.32 -6.45 6.58
C GLN A 63 -10.58 -6.92 5.86
N HIS A 64 -10.62 -6.80 4.53
CA HIS A 64 -11.75 -7.28 3.72
C HIS A 64 -12.00 -8.78 3.92
N PHE A 65 -10.94 -9.60 3.93
CA PHE A 65 -11.07 -11.03 4.21
C PHE A 65 -11.63 -11.29 5.61
N VAL A 66 -11.10 -10.64 6.64
CA VAL A 66 -11.53 -10.85 8.03
C VAL A 66 -12.98 -10.43 8.21
N VAL A 67 -13.38 -9.29 7.65
CA VAL A 67 -14.78 -8.81 7.69
C VAL A 67 -15.69 -9.79 6.95
N ALA A 68 -15.36 -10.17 5.72
CA ALA A 68 -16.17 -11.10 4.93
C ALA A 68 -16.29 -12.48 5.61
N SER A 69 -15.18 -13.02 6.11
CA SER A 69 -15.12 -14.31 6.82
C SER A 69 -15.92 -14.26 8.12
N THR A 70 -15.78 -13.19 8.90
CA THR A 70 -16.52 -13.03 10.17
C THR A 70 -18.03 -12.92 9.91
N VAL A 71 -18.43 -12.11 8.92
CA VAL A 71 -19.85 -11.93 8.56
C VAL A 71 -20.45 -13.23 8.04
N ALA A 72 -19.74 -13.95 7.16
CA ALA A 72 -20.18 -15.26 6.69
C ALA A 72 -20.33 -16.26 7.85
N ALA A 73 -19.32 -16.33 8.72
CA ALA A 73 -19.36 -17.22 9.88
C ALA A 73 -20.56 -16.87 10.79
N TRP A 74 -20.81 -15.60 11.06
CA TRP A 74 -21.93 -15.18 11.91
C TRP A 74 -23.29 -15.47 11.27
N TYR A 75 -23.43 -15.17 9.97
CA TYR A 75 -24.67 -15.37 9.23
C TYR A 75 -25.07 -16.85 9.17
N PHE A 76 -24.12 -17.74 8.86
CA PHE A 76 -24.40 -19.18 8.75
C PHE A 76 -24.42 -19.92 10.09
N THR A 77 -24.03 -19.29 11.20
CA THR A 77 -24.11 -19.91 12.54
C THR A 77 -25.52 -19.78 13.11
N ARG A 78 -26.28 -20.89 13.13
CA ARG A 78 -27.64 -20.93 13.67
C ARG A 78 -27.70 -20.63 15.17
N HIS A 79 -26.75 -21.13 15.95
CA HIS A 79 -26.71 -20.99 17.42
C HIS A 79 -25.62 -20.01 17.84
N LYS A 80 -25.96 -18.73 17.91
CA LYS A 80 -25.03 -17.62 18.15
C LYS A 80 -24.35 -17.67 19.53
N THR A 81 -24.94 -18.39 20.49
CA THR A 81 -24.38 -18.62 21.83
C THR A 81 -23.09 -19.46 21.83
N HIS A 82 -22.86 -20.26 20.78
CA HIS A 82 -21.64 -21.06 20.63
C HIS A 82 -20.52 -20.34 19.88
N MET A 83 -20.73 -19.09 19.45
CA MET A 83 -19.77 -18.35 18.64
C MET A 83 -18.81 -17.54 19.53
N SER A 84 -17.69 -18.14 19.91
CA SER A 84 -16.61 -17.41 20.59
C SER A 84 -15.71 -16.70 19.57
N ALA A 85 -15.55 -15.38 19.74
CA ALA A 85 -14.58 -14.51 19.04
C ALA A 85 -14.38 -14.78 17.52
N PRO A 86 -15.42 -14.59 16.68
CA PRO A 86 -15.36 -14.91 15.25
C PRO A 86 -14.27 -14.16 14.48
N VAL A 87 -13.97 -12.92 14.88
CA VAL A 87 -12.90 -12.10 14.28
C VAL A 87 -11.52 -12.74 14.47
N VAL A 88 -11.26 -13.28 15.68
CA VAL A 88 -9.97 -13.92 16.00
C VAL A 88 -9.81 -15.20 15.18
N ARG A 89 -10.88 -15.99 15.06
CA ARG A 89 -10.90 -17.20 14.23
C ARG A 89 -10.66 -16.86 12.76
N SER A 90 -11.30 -15.83 12.23
CA SER A 90 -11.08 -15.37 10.85
C SER A 90 -9.64 -14.88 10.64
N MET A 91 -9.03 -14.20 11.61
CA MET A 91 -7.61 -13.83 11.55
C MET A 91 -6.68 -15.06 11.56
N GLN A 92 -6.96 -16.08 12.37
CA GLN A 92 -6.19 -17.32 12.36
C GLN A 92 -6.29 -18.06 11.02
N LEU A 93 -7.49 -18.12 10.44
CA LEU A 93 -7.70 -18.70 9.10
C LEU A 93 -6.99 -17.90 8.01
N LEU A 94 -7.00 -16.57 8.11
CA LEU A 94 -6.26 -15.71 7.20
C LEU A 94 -4.77 -16.05 7.22
N VAL A 95 -4.14 -16.00 8.39
CA VAL A 95 -2.68 -16.21 8.53
C VAL A 95 -2.30 -17.66 8.20
N GLY A 96 -3.12 -18.63 8.60
CA GLY A 96 -2.83 -20.05 8.42
C GLY A 96 -3.05 -20.59 7.01
N TYR A 97 -4.00 -20.04 6.24
CA TYR A 97 -4.43 -20.65 4.98
C TYR A 97 -4.58 -19.68 3.80
N HIS A 98 -4.95 -18.42 4.02
CA HIS A 98 -5.32 -17.49 2.93
C HIS A 98 -4.32 -16.36 2.70
N LEU A 99 -3.29 -16.24 3.52
CA LEU A 99 -2.31 -15.17 3.45
C LEU A 99 -1.63 -15.11 2.07
N GLY A 100 -1.24 -16.26 1.51
CA GLY A 100 -0.61 -16.32 0.19
C GLY A 100 -1.51 -15.80 -0.94
N SER A 101 -2.79 -16.20 -0.95
CA SER A 101 -3.77 -15.70 -1.91
C SER A 101 -4.04 -14.21 -1.76
N VAL A 102 -4.08 -13.71 -0.52
CA VAL A 102 -4.25 -12.28 -0.24
C VAL A 102 -3.03 -11.48 -0.70
N ILE A 103 -1.82 -11.94 -0.43
CA ILE A 103 -0.57 -11.31 -0.89
C ILE A 103 -0.54 -11.29 -2.42
N TYR A 104 -0.83 -12.41 -3.08
CA TYR A 104 -0.86 -12.46 -4.54
C TYR A 104 -1.96 -11.57 -5.14
N GLY A 105 -3.18 -11.62 -4.59
CA GLY A 105 -4.29 -10.78 -5.05
C GLY A 105 -4.03 -9.29 -4.88
N SER A 106 -3.37 -8.90 -3.79
CA SER A 106 -2.98 -7.51 -3.55
C SER A 106 -1.96 -6.98 -4.56
N LEU A 107 -1.11 -7.84 -5.13
CA LEU A 107 -0.18 -7.46 -6.20
C LEU A 107 -0.94 -7.07 -7.48
N VAL A 108 -2.00 -7.82 -7.80
CA VAL A 108 -2.87 -7.50 -8.95
C VAL A 108 -3.60 -6.17 -8.74
N LEU A 109 -4.06 -5.90 -7.51
CA LEU A 109 -4.72 -4.63 -7.18
C LEU A 109 -3.80 -3.42 -7.39
N VAL A 110 -2.54 -3.49 -6.97
CA VAL A 110 -1.55 -2.41 -7.19
C VAL A 110 -1.38 -2.05 -8.65
N VAL A 111 -1.49 -3.03 -9.55
CA VAL A 111 -1.40 -2.79 -10.99
C VAL A 111 -2.72 -2.27 -11.55
N ALA A 112 -3.86 -2.82 -11.10
CA ALA A 112 -5.17 -2.51 -11.65
C ALA A 112 -5.75 -1.16 -11.16
N GLU A 113 -5.54 -0.79 -9.90
CA GLU A 113 -6.06 0.46 -9.32
C GLU A 113 -5.56 1.74 -10.02
N PRO A 114 -4.25 1.94 -10.28
CA PRO A 114 -3.79 3.13 -10.99
C PRO A 114 -4.33 3.17 -12.43
N LEU A 115 -4.45 2.03 -13.11
CA LEU A 115 -5.06 1.96 -14.44
C LEU A 115 -6.52 2.40 -14.41
N LYS A 116 -7.29 1.95 -13.41
CA LYS A 116 -8.68 2.39 -13.21
C LYS A 116 -8.76 3.89 -12.92
N ALA A 117 -7.86 4.43 -12.11
CA ALA A 117 -7.80 5.85 -11.82
C ALA A 117 -7.53 6.69 -13.08
N VAL A 118 -6.57 6.26 -13.90
CA VAL A 118 -6.24 6.93 -15.18
C VAL A 118 -7.44 6.88 -16.14
N VAL A 119 -8.07 5.71 -16.31
CA VAL A 119 -9.26 5.58 -17.17
C VAL A 119 -10.42 6.44 -16.65
N SER A 120 -10.62 6.50 -15.34
CA SER A 120 -11.64 7.36 -14.74
C SER A 120 -11.34 8.84 -14.96
N ALA A 121 -10.09 9.27 -14.84
CA ALA A 121 -9.69 10.65 -15.10
C ALA A 121 -9.86 11.02 -16.58
N ALA A 122 -9.51 10.12 -17.50
CA ALA A 122 -9.68 10.33 -18.94
C ALA A 122 -11.14 10.41 -19.39
N ARG A 123 -12.10 9.88 -18.61
CA ARG A 123 -13.54 10.01 -18.87
C ARG A 123 -14.13 11.34 -18.40
N LEU A 124 -13.41 12.10 -17.57
CA LEU A 124 -13.85 13.38 -17.02
C LEU A 124 -13.37 14.59 -17.84
N VAL A 125 -12.57 14.35 -18.89
CA VAL A 125 -12.08 15.33 -19.87
C VAL A 125 -12.87 15.17 -21.16
#